data_AF-A0A7X7RY66-F1
#
_entry.id   AF-A0A7X7RY66-F1
#
_cell.length_a   1.000
_cell.length_b   1.000
_cell.length_c   1.000
_cell.angle_alpha   90.00
_cell.angle_beta   90.00
_cell.angle_gamma   90.00
#
_symmetry.space_group_name_H-M   'P 1'
#
loop_
_entity.id
_entity.type
_entity.pdbx_description
1 polymer ?
#
loop_
_entity_poly.entity_id
_entity_poly.type
_entity_poly.pdbx_seq_one_letter_code
_entity_poly.pdbx_strand_id
1 'polypeptide(L)' 'MKASFYDVKARKMVEAEVKYKVQYPNGRYGIVGEIDGRKLPKFVKEEDYKKTYKAVPVLEAAKCAKKACAKKACKK' A
#
# COMPACT_ATOMS: atom_id res chain seq x y z
N MET A 1 -15.36 0.38 -0.83
CA MET A 1 -15.13 1.23 0.36
C MET A 1 -14.20 2.37 -0.05
N LYS A 2 -14.54 3.63 0.24
CA LYS A 2 -13.67 4.78 -0.12
C LYS A 2 -12.79 5.17 1.06
N ALA A 3 -11.55 5.56 0.78
CA ALA A 3 -10.65 6.12 1.77
C ALA A 3 -9.85 7.27 1.15
N SER A 4 -9.41 8.22 1.96
CA SER A 4 -8.56 9.31 1.49
C SER A 4 -7.11 8.84 1.40
N PHE A 5 -6.52 8.94 0.21
CA PHE A 5 -5.13 8.63 -0.10
C PHE A 5 -4.39 9.89 -0.50
N TYR A 6 -3.10 9.96 -0.20
CA TYR A 6 -2.26 11.07 -0.66
C TYR A 6 -1.77 10.79 -2.07
N ASP A 7 -2.22 11.57 -3.04
CA ASP A 7 -1.71 11.52 -4.41
C ASP A 7 -0.48 12.43 -4.51
N VAL A 8 0.68 11.81 -4.71
CA VAL A 8 1.98 12.52 -4.80
C VAL A 8 2.05 13.43 -6.04
N LYS A 9 1.35 13.08 -7.12
CA LYS A 9 1.33 13.87 -8.37
C LYS A 9 0.44 15.10 -8.21
N ALA A 10 -0.74 14.93 -7.62
CA ALA A 10 -1.66 16.03 -7.35
C ALA A 10 -1.35 16.79 -6.05
N ARG A 11 -0.39 16.30 -5.25
CA ARG A 11 0.03 16.84 -3.94
C ARG A 11 -1.14 17.10 -2.98
N LYS A 12 -2.19 16.29 -3.06
CA LYS A 12 -3.41 16.45 -2.28
C LYS A 12 -3.98 15.11 -1.85
N MET A 13 -4.83 15.16 -0.83
CA MET A 13 -5.66 14.01 -0.44
C MET A 13 -6.76 13.83 -1.49
N VAL A 14 -6.90 12.61 -1.98
CA VAL A 14 -7.93 12.18 -2.95
C VAL A 14 -8.68 11.00 -2.39
N GLU A 15 -9.99 10.97 -2.56
CA GLU A 15 -10.81 9.83 -2.17
C GLU A 15 -10.75 8.75 -3.25
N ALA A 16 -10.18 7.60 -2.91
CA ALA A 16 -10.10 6.44 -3.80
C ALA A 16 -10.93 5.29 -3.26
N GLU A 17 -11.38 4.42 -4.16
CA GLU A 17 -11.89 3.12 -3.75
C GLU A 17 -10.73 2.20 -3.35
N VAL A 18 -10.82 1.64 -2.14
CA VAL A 18 -9.89 0.65 -1.62
C VAL A 18 -10.15 -0.67 -2.30
N LYS A 19 -9.20 -1.13 -3.12
CA LYS A 19 -9.28 -2.41 -3.83
C LYS A 19 -8.57 -3.55 -3.11
N TYR A 20 -7.48 -3.25 -2.41
CA TYR A 20 -6.64 -4.27 -1.79
C TYR A 20 -6.18 -3.85 -0.39
N LYS A 21 -5.87 -4.85 0.43
CA LYS A 21 -5.15 -4.65 1.69
C LYS A 21 -3.80 -5.36 1.62
N VAL A 22 -2.78 -4.78 2.24
CA VAL A 22 -1.40 -5.24 2.17
C VAL A 22 -0.86 -5.40 3.59
N GLN A 23 -0.32 -6.58 3.89
CA GLN A 23 0.47 -6.80 5.09
C GLN A 23 1.95 -6.79 4.70
N TYR A 24 2.69 -5.87 5.30
CA TYR A 24 4.12 -5.76 5.08
C TYR A 24 4.87 -6.69 6.04
N PRO A 25 6.02 -7.25 5.63
CA PRO A 25 6.82 -8.15 6.47
C PRO A 25 7.36 -7.48 7.73
N ASN A 26 7.43 -6.13 7.74
CA ASN A 26 7.87 -5.34 8.89
C ASN A 26 6.77 -5.14 9.96
N GLY A 27 5.70 -5.96 9.94
CA GLY A 27 4.57 -5.84 10.85
C GLY A 27 3.66 -4.63 10.60
N ARG A 28 3.83 -3.95 9.47
CA ARG A 28 2.98 -2.80 9.09
C ARG A 28 1.80 -3.25 8.25
N TYR A 29 0.69 -2.55 8.43
CA TYR A 29 -0.55 -2.79 7.69
C TYR A 29 -0.82 -1.62 6.75
N GLY A 30 -1.30 -1.93 5.55
CA GLY A 30 -1.65 -0.92 4.57
C GLY A 30 -2.87 -1.32 3.76
N ILE A 31 -3.45 -0.32 3.13
CA ILE A 31 -4.52 -0.46 2.14
C ILE A 31 -4.05 0.17 0.85
N VAL A 32 -4.55 -0.33 -0.28
CA VAL A 32 -4.23 0.18 -1.60
C VAL A 32 -5.53 0.59 -2.28
N GLY A 33 -5.64 1.89 -2.52
CA GLY A 33 -6.68 2.47 -3.36
C GLY A 33 -6.26 2.50 -4.82
N GLU A 34 -7.22 2.60 -5.73
CA GLU A 34 -6.95 2.82 -7.15
C GLU A 34 -7.67 4.05 -7.66
N ILE A 35 -6.94 4.95 -8.33
CA ILE A 35 -7.46 6.13 -9.02
C ILE A 35 -6.77 6.20 -10.38
N ASP A 36 -7.53 6.29 -11.47
CA ASP A 36 -7.00 6.45 -12.82
C ASP A 36 -5.90 5.41 -13.17
N GLY A 37 -6.11 4.14 -12.76
CA GLY A 37 -5.16 3.03 -12.96
C GLY A 37 -3.91 3.08 -12.07
N ARG A 38 -3.80 4.04 -11.15
CA ARG A 38 -2.69 4.17 -10.21
C ARG A 38 -3.04 3.59 -8.85
N LYS A 39 -2.11 2.79 -8.32
CA LYS A 39 -2.20 2.21 -6.99
C LYS A 39 -1.65 3.19 -5.96
N LEU A 40 -2.51 3.60 -5.04
CA LEU A 40 -2.19 4.51 -3.95
C LEU A 40 -2.11 3.73 -2.63
N PRO A 41 -0.90 3.47 -2.08
CA PRO A 41 -0.77 2.81 -0.79
C PRO A 41 -1.00 3.82 0.35
N LYS A 42 -1.73 3.38 1.38
CA LYS A 42 -1.89 4.10 2.66
C LYS A 42 -1.65 3.15 3.81
N PHE A 43 -0.79 3.55 4.73
CA PHE A 43 -0.57 2.79 5.96
C PHE A 43 -1.72 3.05 6.93
N VAL A 44 -2.16 1.99 7.59
CA VAL A 44 -3.23 2.01 8.59
C VAL A 44 -2.78 1.26 9.82
N LYS A 45 -3.43 1.52 10.96
CA LYS A 45 -3.20 0.74 12.17
C LYS A 45 -3.71 -0.69 11.97
N GLU A 46 -3.17 -1.61 12.77
CA GLU A 46 -3.60 -3.02 12.74
C GLU A 46 -5.10 -3.16 13.02
N GLU A 47 -5.63 -2.37 13.94
CA GLU A 47 -7.04 -2.41 14.33
C GLU A 47 -7.95 -2.06 13.15
N ASP A 48 -7.65 -0.97 12.45
CA ASP A 48 -8.37 -0.56 11.23
C ASP A 48 -8.23 -1.62 10.13
N TYR A 49 -7.04 -2.18 9.95
CA TYR A 49 -6.80 -3.23 8.94
C TYR A 49 -7.66 -4.47 9.17
N LYS A 50 -7.78 -4.93 10.43
CA LYS A 50 -8.52 -6.15 10.80
C LYS A 50 -10.02 -5.93 10.92
N LYS A 51 -10.47 -4.76 11.40
CA LYS A 51 -11.91 -4.46 11.61
C LYS A 51 -12.54 -3.84 10.38
N THR A 52 -11.94 -2.77 9.85
CA THR A 52 -12.52 -1.91 8.81
C THR A 52 -12.33 -2.50 7.41
N TYR A 53 -11.20 -3.17 7.16
CA TYR A 53 -10.85 -3.71 5.83
C TYR A 53 -10.89 -5.24 5.77
N LYS A 54 -11.65 -5.91 6.67
CA LYS A 54 -11.74 -7.38 6.75
C LYS A 54 -12.19 -8.01 5.42
N ALA A 55 -13.15 -7.38 4.74
CA ALA A 55 -13.73 -7.86 3.48
C ALA A 55 -12.85 -7.62 2.23
N VAL A 56 -11.78 -6.82 2.34
CA VAL A 56 -10.91 -6.49 1.21
C VAL A 56 -9.89 -7.62 1.00
N PRO A 57 -9.62 -8.05 -0.25
CA PRO A 57 -8.64 -9.10 -0.53
C PRO A 57 -7.22 -8.68 -0.14
N VAL A 58 -6.47 -9.62 0.46
CA VAL A 58 -5.05 -9.43 0.80
C VAL A 58 -4.23 -9.52 -0.48
N LEU A 59 -3.60 -8.42 -0.88
CA LEU A 59 -2.40 -8.48 -1.70
C LEU A 59 -1.26 -8.86 -0.75
N GLU A 60 -0.76 -10.09 -0.88
CA GLU A 60 0.57 -10.37 -0.33
C GLU A 60 1.50 -9.30 -0.90
N ALA A 61 2.15 -8.54 -0.01
CA ALA A 61 3.23 -7.67 -0.42
C ALA A 61 4.24 -8.60 -1.08
N ALA A 62 4.25 -8.62 -2.42
CA ALA A 62 5.14 -9.47 -3.20
C ALA A 62 6.50 -9.35 -2.54
N LYS A 63 6.97 -10.45 -1.92
CA LYS A 63 8.28 -10.55 -1.29
C LYS A 63 9.18 -9.76 -2.19
N CYS A 64 9.66 -8.62 -1.73
CA CYS A 64 10.50 -7.74 -2.53
C CYS A 64 11.69 -8.63 -2.88
N ALA A 65 11.63 -9.24 -4.07
CA ALA A 65 12.57 -10.23 -4.47
C ALA A 65 13.86 -9.46 -4.49
N LYS A 66 14.81 -9.90 -3.67
CA LYS A 66 16.13 -9.33 -3.44
C LYS A 66 16.98 -9.19 -4.72
N LYS A 67 16.40 -9.13 -5.92
CA LYS A 67 17.08 -9.08 -7.22
C LYS A 67 17.14 -7.71 -7.89
N ALA A 68 16.44 -6.68 -7.41
CA ALA A 68 16.50 -5.33 -8.04
C ALA A 68 17.20 -4.23 -7.22
N CYS A 69 17.44 -4.42 -5.92
CA CYS A 69 18.19 -3.46 -5.08
C CYS A 69 19.65 -3.90 -4.83
N ALA A 70 20.26 -4.65 -5.76
CA ALA A 70 21.67 -5.04 -5.68
C ALA A 70 22.58 -4.31 -6.67
N LYS A 71 22.06 -3.41 -7.52
CA LYS A 71 22.86 -2.76 -8.58
C LYS A 71 23.27 -1.30 -8.33
N LYS A 72 22.89 -0.64 -7.23
CA LYS A 72 23.40 0.71 -6.90
C LYS A 72 23.43 0.98 -5.40
N ALA A 73 24.34 0.34 -4.64
CA ALA A 73 24.88 0.88 -3.37
C ALA A 73 25.95 -0.02 -2.70
N CYS A 74 26.81 -0.68 -3.48
CA CYS A 74 28.09 -1.18 -2.96
C CYS A 74 29.18 -0.73 -3.91
N LYS A 75 29.51 0.56 -3.84
CA LYS A 75 30.82 1.04 -4.26
C LYS A 75 31.66 1.02 -2.98
N LYS A 76 32.81 0.37 -3.08
CA LYS A 76 33.86 0.18 -2.06
C LYS A 76 34.07 1.40 -1.19
#